data_AF-A0A7U6KRE4-F1
#
_entry.id   AF-A0A7U6KRE4-F1
#
_cell.length_a   1.000
_cell.length_b   1.000
_cell.length_c   1.000
_cell.angle_alpha   90.00
_cell.angle_beta   90.00
_cell.angle_gamma   90.00
#
_symmetry.space_group_name_H-M   'P 1'
#
loop_
_entity.id
_entity.type
_entity.pdbx_description
1 polymer ?
#
loop_
_entity_poly.entity_id
_entity_poly.type
_entity_poly.pdbx_seq_one_letter_code
_entity_poly.pdbx_strand_id
1 'polypeptide(L)'
;MVCPFAQYGTVIDCNLYNEQQRQQLLQIQAQKFGLRLSQEAWQLLMSHTEHHLLSAYQTLWRLSYLFAPQLATSNSDNNEDNEHSNSFTQPVNNVTLDIADLQAALVSDAQFSVFDLSDAMLAGNSTQVAKIMFQLKSTDEPTTLVLWAISKDMRQIIQLLDGQDPQALGIWRSKQGLYQQACRRQSKEQTSEWPALLYRCDQAIKGLIRQPAWELLLQAALELAGKRLFTIR
;
A
#
# COMPACT_ATOMS: atom_id res chain seq x y z
N MET A 1 -4.81 -43.14 7.77
CA MET A 1 -4.81 -42.33 9.00
C MET A 1 -5.24 -40.93 8.59
N VAL A 2 -6.50 -40.57 8.81
CA VAL A 2 -7.00 -39.23 8.42
C VAL A 2 -6.40 -38.21 9.37
N CYS A 3 -5.79 -37.15 8.82
CA CYS A 3 -5.14 -36.12 9.63
C CYS A 3 -6.18 -35.45 10.54
N PRO A 4 -5.94 -35.34 11.87
CA PRO A 4 -6.90 -34.78 12.84
C PRO A 4 -7.43 -33.39 12.46
N PHE A 5 -6.62 -32.58 11.78
CA PHE A 5 -7.02 -31.26 11.29
C PHE A 5 -8.12 -31.33 10.22
N ALA A 6 -8.16 -32.37 9.39
CA ALA A 6 -9.23 -32.54 8.39
C ALA A 6 -10.58 -32.88 9.05
N GLN A 7 -10.58 -33.36 10.29
CA GLN A 7 -11.77 -33.78 11.01
C GLN A 7 -12.30 -32.71 11.98
N TYR A 8 -11.43 -31.86 12.53
CA TYR A 8 -11.79 -30.85 13.55
C TYR A 8 -11.33 -29.42 13.22
N GLY A 9 -10.49 -29.25 12.20
CA GLY A 9 -10.00 -27.94 11.79
C GLY A 9 -11.06 -27.17 11.00
N THR A 10 -11.20 -25.88 11.30
CA THR A 10 -11.97 -24.94 10.46
C THR A 10 -10.97 -24.07 9.70
N VAL A 11 -11.06 -24.04 8.38
CA VAL A 11 -10.25 -23.16 7.53
C VAL A 11 -11.09 -21.94 7.18
N ILE A 12 -10.57 -20.75 7.49
CA ILE A 12 -11.16 -19.48 7.07
C ILE A 12 -10.24 -18.88 6.01
N ASP A 13 -10.74 -18.75 4.78
CA ASP A 13 -10.00 -18.05 3.72
C ASP A 13 -10.06 -16.54 3.96
N CYS A 14 -8.89 -15.91 4.10
CA CYS A 14 -8.75 -14.48 4.36
C CYS A 14 -8.35 -13.70 3.10
N ASN A 15 -8.37 -14.33 1.92
CA ASN A 15 -8.02 -13.66 0.67
C ASN A 15 -9.21 -12.89 0.07
N LEU A 16 -8.91 -11.71 -0.47
CA LEU A 16 -9.82 -10.93 -1.31
C LEU A 16 -9.29 -11.00 -2.75
N TYR A 17 -10.09 -11.56 -3.66
CA TYR A 17 -9.67 -11.78 -5.04
C TYR A 17 -10.13 -10.64 -5.97
N ASN A 18 -11.24 -9.98 -5.62
CA ASN A 18 -11.89 -8.98 -6.47
C ASN A 18 -12.20 -7.68 -5.71
N GLU A 19 -12.21 -6.55 -6.43
CA GLU A 19 -12.60 -5.25 -5.83
C GLU A 19 -14.06 -5.21 -5.38
N GLN A 20 -14.95 -5.95 -6.05
CA GLN A 20 -16.34 -6.07 -5.62
C GLN A 20 -16.47 -6.72 -4.23
N GLN A 21 -15.65 -7.75 -3.94
CA GLN A 21 -15.62 -8.38 -2.62
C GLN A 21 -15.08 -7.41 -1.56
N ARG A 22 -14.07 -6.62 -1.93
CA ARG A 22 -13.55 -5.55 -1.07
C ARG A 22 -14.64 -4.54 -0.71
N GLN A 23 -15.37 -4.05 -1.71
CA GLN A 23 -16.46 -3.08 -1.50
C GLN A 23 -17.57 -3.66 -0.60
N GLN A 24 -17.99 -4.90 -0.83
CA GLN A 24 -19.01 -5.56 0.01
C GLN A 24 -18.57 -5.68 1.47
N LEU A 25 -17.32 -6.09 1.71
CA LEU A 25 -16.78 -6.19 3.07
C LEU A 25 -16.78 -4.82 3.76
N LEU A 26 -16.33 -3.78 3.05
CA LEU A 26 -16.31 -2.42 3.58
C LEU A 26 -17.71 -1.87 3.83
N GLN A 27 -18.71 -2.21 3.00
CA GLN A 27 -20.10 -1.85 3.24
C GLN A 27 -20.64 -2.47 4.54
N ILE A 28 -20.33 -3.75 4.80
CA ILE A 28 -20.71 -4.42 6.05
C ILE A 28 -20.05 -3.71 7.26
N GLN A 29 -18.78 -3.31 7.15
CA GLN A 29 -18.10 -2.59 8.23
C GLN A 29 -18.66 -1.18 8.43
N ALA A 30 -18.98 -0.45 7.35
CA ALA A 30 -19.63 0.86 7.43
C ALA A 30 -20.99 0.77 8.14
N GLN A 31 -21.79 -0.25 7.83
CA GLN A 31 -23.06 -0.51 8.51
C GLN A 31 -22.87 -0.78 10.01
N LYS A 32 -21.84 -1.55 10.40
CA LYS A 32 -21.51 -1.77 11.82
C LYS A 32 -21.12 -0.49 12.55
N PHE A 33 -20.58 0.49 11.83
CA PHE A 33 -20.27 1.81 12.35
C PHE A 33 -21.45 2.79 12.31
N GLY A 34 -22.64 2.39 11.86
CA GLY A 34 -23.80 3.28 11.70
C GLY A 34 -23.64 4.29 10.56
N LEU A 35 -22.78 3.99 9.58
CA LEU A 35 -22.48 4.88 8.45
C LEU A 35 -23.18 4.40 7.18
N ARG A 36 -23.82 5.32 6.46
CA ARG A 36 -24.32 5.11 5.09
C ARG A 36 -23.67 6.10 4.14
N LEU A 37 -22.74 5.63 3.32
CA LEU A 37 -22.08 6.48 2.31
C LEU A 37 -22.92 6.54 1.03
N SER A 38 -22.95 7.71 0.39
CA SER A 38 -23.50 7.87 -0.97
C SER A 38 -22.70 7.06 -2.01
N GLN A 39 -23.29 6.82 -3.18
CA GLN A 39 -22.62 6.06 -4.25
C GLN A 39 -21.34 6.74 -4.73
N GLU A 40 -21.35 8.07 -4.82
CA GLU A 40 -20.20 8.86 -5.26
C GLU A 40 -19.10 8.87 -4.18
N ALA A 41 -19.48 8.93 -2.90
CA ALA A 41 -18.55 8.81 -1.78
C ALA A 41 -17.87 7.42 -1.74
N TRP A 42 -18.60 6.35 -2.06
CA TRP A 42 -18.01 5.00 -2.22
C TRP A 42 -17.01 4.94 -3.37
N GLN A 43 -17.34 5.53 -4.52
CA GLN A 43 -16.43 5.58 -5.66
C GLN A 43 -15.15 6.35 -5.32
N LEU A 44 -15.26 7.47 -4.62
CA LEU A 44 -14.11 8.25 -4.20
C LEU A 44 -13.23 7.46 -3.22
N LEU A 45 -13.80 6.84 -2.20
CA LEU A 45 -13.05 6.02 -1.24
C LEU A 45 -12.36 4.84 -1.92
N MET A 46 -13.02 4.14 -2.84
CA MET A 46 -12.42 3.04 -3.60
C MET A 46 -11.30 3.51 -4.52
N SER A 47 -11.46 4.66 -5.18
CA SER A 47 -10.42 5.22 -6.05
C SER A 47 -9.18 5.66 -5.27
N HIS A 48 -9.36 6.27 -4.09
CA HIS A 48 -8.28 6.84 -3.31
C HIS A 48 -7.50 5.77 -2.53
N THR A 49 -8.17 4.70 -2.10
CA THR A 49 -7.54 3.62 -1.32
C THR A 49 -6.96 2.53 -2.22
N GLU A 50 -7.10 2.67 -3.55
CA GLU A 50 -6.68 1.70 -4.56
C GLU A 50 -7.01 0.27 -4.15
N HIS A 51 -6.01 -0.55 -3.76
CA HIS A 51 -6.18 -1.94 -3.32
C HIS A 51 -5.94 -2.16 -1.81
N HIS A 52 -5.73 -1.10 -1.03
CA HIS A 52 -5.41 -1.18 0.40
C HIS A 52 -6.66 -1.24 1.27
N LEU A 53 -7.08 -2.46 1.62
CA LEU A 53 -8.24 -2.70 2.50
C LEU A 53 -8.12 -2.00 3.85
N LEU A 54 -6.92 -2.02 4.46
CA LEU A 54 -6.69 -1.44 5.77
C LEU A 54 -6.90 0.08 5.76
N SER A 55 -6.37 0.77 4.75
CA SER A 55 -6.56 2.22 4.58
C SER A 55 -8.04 2.56 4.41
N ALA A 56 -8.77 1.78 3.61
CA ALA A 56 -10.22 1.95 3.44
C ALA A 56 -11.00 1.77 4.77
N TYR A 57 -10.65 0.74 5.55
CA TYR A 57 -11.26 0.51 6.85
C TYR A 57 -10.95 1.63 7.85
N GLN A 58 -9.70 2.12 7.89
CA GLN A 58 -9.27 3.22 8.74
C GLN A 58 -10.03 4.51 8.41
N THR A 59 -10.25 4.82 7.14
CA THR A 59 -11.06 5.97 6.72
C THR A 59 -12.50 5.85 7.25
N LEU A 60 -13.13 4.67 7.12
CA LEU A 60 -14.48 4.44 7.64
C LEU A 60 -14.54 4.56 9.18
N TRP A 61 -13.51 4.06 9.87
CA TRP A 61 -13.42 4.17 11.32
C TRP A 61 -13.19 5.61 11.79
N ARG A 62 -12.38 6.39 11.08
CA ARG A 62 -12.22 7.83 11.34
C ARG A 62 -13.51 8.60 11.10
N LEU A 63 -14.24 8.27 10.04
CA LEU A 63 -15.56 8.85 9.77
C LEU A 63 -16.52 8.61 10.93
N SER A 64 -16.60 7.38 11.44
CA SER A 64 -17.51 7.09 12.56
C SER A 64 -17.13 7.85 13.82
N TYR A 65 -15.84 8.10 14.03
CA TYR A 65 -15.35 8.94 15.13
C TYR A 65 -15.70 10.43 14.94
N LEU A 66 -15.48 10.99 13.74
CA LEU A 66 -15.78 12.39 13.43
C LEU A 66 -17.28 12.70 13.56
N PHE A 67 -18.13 11.74 13.19
CA PHE A 67 -19.58 11.87 13.24
C PHE A 67 -20.22 11.26 14.50
N ALA A 68 -19.42 10.82 15.47
CA ALA A 68 -19.87 10.28 16.76
C ALA A 68 -20.88 11.18 17.51
N PRO A 69 -20.74 12.53 17.52
CA PRO A 69 -21.71 13.40 18.18
C PRO A 69 -23.11 13.33 17.54
N GLN A 70 -23.19 13.22 16.21
CA GLN A 70 -24.46 13.16 15.47
C GLN A 70 -25.15 11.80 15.61
N LEU A 71 -24.34 10.74 15.76
CA LEU A 71 -24.80 9.40 16.12
C LEU A 71 -25.40 9.35 17.53
N ALA A 72 -24.99 10.26 18.43
CA ALA A 72 -25.48 10.37 19.80
C ALA A 72 -26.72 11.30 19.96
N THR A 73 -26.80 12.42 19.23
CA THR A 73 -27.93 13.38 19.34
C THR A 73 -29.24 12.82 18.81
N SER A 74 -29.20 11.91 17.85
CA SER A 74 -30.38 11.18 17.36
C SER A 74 -31.03 10.26 18.41
N ASN A 75 -30.38 10.04 19.56
CA ASN A 75 -30.96 9.31 20.70
C ASN A 75 -31.77 10.18 21.67
N SER A 76 -31.68 11.52 21.59
CA SER A 76 -32.27 12.40 22.63
C SER A 76 -33.71 12.84 22.34
N ASP A 77 -34.24 12.65 21.13
CA ASP A 77 -35.56 13.18 20.73
C ASP A 77 -36.71 12.14 20.77
N ASN A 78 -36.49 10.91 21.25
CA ASN A 78 -37.50 9.83 21.20
C ASN A 78 -37.84 9.14 22.53
N ASN A 79 -37.59 9.77 23.68
CA ASN A 79 -37.96 9.17 24.99
C ASN A 79 -38.81 10.12 25.83
N GLU A 80 -40.07 10.29 25.44
CA GLU A 80 -41.19 10.33 26.40
C GLU A 80 -42.16 9.20 26.00
N ASP A 81 -42.35 8.27 26.94
CA ASP A 81 -43.36 7.21 26.97
C ASP A 81 -43.12 5.92 26.14
N ASN A 82 -42.38 4.96 26.70
CA ASN A 82 -42.93 3.64 27.10
C ASN A 82 -41.86 2.69 27.64
N GLU A 83 -42.02 2.30 28.90
CA GLU A 83 -41.31 1.19 29.53
C GLU A 83 -41.83 -0.17 29.00
N HIS A 84 -40.94 -1.17 29.02
CA HIS A 84 -41.14 -2.63 28.85
C HIS A 84 -40.95 -3.20 27.44
N SER A 85 -39.73 -3.64 27.12
CA SER A 85 -39.38 -5.05 26.81
C SER A 85 -37.95 -5.18 26.28
N ASN A 86 -37.20 -6.13 26.85
CA ASN A 86 -35.88 -6.57 26.41
C ASN A 86 -35.82 -6.85 24.90
N SER A 87 -34.96 -6.11 24.19
CA SER A 87 -34.23 -6.63 23.04
C SER A 87 -32.89 -5.90 22.93
N PHE A 88 -31.83 -6.65 22.64
CA PHE A 88 -30.53 -6.14 22.26
C PHE A 88 -30.68 -5.48 20.88
N THR A 89 -31.29 -4.30 20.82
CA THR A 89 -31.46 -3.54 19.58
C THR A 89 -30.16 -2.79 19.32
N GLN A 90 -29.42 -3.19 18.28
CA GLN A 90 -28.33 -2.37 17.76
C GLN A 90 -28.88 -0.98 17.42
N PRO A 91 -28.18 0.11 17.74
CA PRO A 91 -28.68 1.45 17.42
C PRO A 91 -28.77 1.58 15.90
N VAL A 92 -29.98 1.77 15.38
CA VAL A 92 -30.26 1.94 13.94
C VAL A 92 -30.04 3.40 13.52
N ASN A 93 -29.06 4.08 14.10
CA ASN A 93 -28.75 5.47 13.79
C ASN A 93 -27.79 5.48 12.60
N ASN A 94 -28.34 5.70 11.41
CA ASN A 94 -27.56 5.72 10.17
C ASN A 94 -27.33 7.15 9.72
N VAL A 95 -26.11 7.66 9.87
CA VAL A 95 -25.70 8.96 9.30
C VAL A 95 -25.42 8.77 7.82
N THR A 96 -26.10 9.52 6.97
CA THR A 96 -25.81 9.57 5.53
C THR A 96 -24.68 10.56 5.26
N LEU A 97 -23.58 10.07 4.71
CA LEU A 97 -22.38 10.86 4.42
C LEU A 97 -22.24 11.10 2.93
N ASP A 98 -21.92 12.34 2.56
CA ASP A 98 -21.68 12.73 1.17
C ASP A 98 -20.18 12.91 0.87
N ILE A 99 -19.83 13.23 -0.39
CA ILE A 99 -18.44 13.38 -0.84
C ILE A 99 -17.66 14.38 0.04
N ALA A 100 -18.27 15.52 0.39
CA ALA A 100 -17.60 16.56 1.15
C ALA A 100 -17.18 16.09 2.55
N ASP A 101 -18.06 15.31 3.21
CA ASP A 101 -17.79 14.71 4.52
C ASP A 101 -16.67 13.68 4.44
N LEU A 102 -16.67 12.89 3.37
CA LEU A 102 -15.64 11.90 3.09
C LEU A 102 -14.28 12.56 2.85
N GLN A 103 -14.23 13.66 2.10
CA GLN A 103 -13.01 14.43 1.84
C GLN A 103 -12.37 14.99 3.12
N ALA A 104 -13.18 15.41 4.09
CA ALA A 104 -12.67 15.88 5.38
C ALA A 104 -12.00 14.77 6.21
N ALA A 105 -12.44 13.52 6.04
CA ALA A 105 -11.88 12.36 6.73
C ALA A 105 -10.78 11.64 5.93
N LEU A 106 -10.73 11.85 4.62
CA LEU A 106 -9.59 11.50 3.76
C LEU A 106 -8.42 12.44 4.04
N VAL A 107 -7.83 12.31 5.22
CA VAL A 107 -6.40 12.59 5.35
C VAL A 107 -5.70 11.53 4.51
N SER A 108 -4.81 11.97 3.60
CA SER A 108 -4.11 11.12 2.65
C SER A 108 -3.30 10.02 3.36
N ASP A 109 -3.96 8.91 3.68
CA ASP A 109 -3.38 7.70 4.27
C ASP A 109 -2.74 6.79 3.21
N ALA A 110 -2.65 7.25 1.97
CA ALA A 110 -1.82 6.64 0.94
C ALA A 110 -0.34 6.97 1.25
N GLN A 111 0.16 6.46 2.38
CA GLN A 111 1.59 6.42 2.61
C GLN A 111 2.15 5.43 1.61
N PHE A 112 2.91 5.94 0.64
CA PHE A 112 3.68 5.09 -0.23
C PHE A 112 4.61 4.23 0.61
N SER A 113 4.61 2.95 0.33
CA SER A 113 5.48 1.97 0.95
C SER A 113 6.68 1.67 0.06
N VAL A 114 7.63 0.93 0.62
CA VAL A 114 8.78 0.42 -0.13
C VAL A 114 8.36 -0.58 -1.24
N PHE A 115 7.17 -1.17 -1.14
CA PHE A 115 6.62 -2.03 -2.20
C PHE A 115 6.13 -1.21 -3.40
N ASP A 116 5.50 -0.06 -3.15
CA ASP A 116 5.08 0.87 -4.21
C ASP A 116 6.28 1.43 -4.96
N LEU A 117 7.39 1.66 -4.24
CA LEU A 117 8.67 2.01 -4.85
C LEU A 117 9.16 0.91 -5.79
N SER A 118 9.14 -0.36 -5.37
CA SER A 118 9.51 -1.52 -6.20
C SER A 118 8.70 -1.56 -7.50
N ASP A 119 7.38 -1.44 -7.40
CA ASP A 119 6.50 -1.48 -8.56
C ASP A 119 6.71 -0.27 -9.51
N ALA A 120 6.88 0.94 -8.96
CA ALA A 120 7.18 2.14 -9.75
C ALA A 120 8.54 2.07 -10.47
N MET A 121 9.58 1.54 -9.80
CA MET A 121 10.90 1.34 -10.39
C MET A 121 10.85 0.30 -11.52
N LEU A 122 10.18 -0.84 -11.30
CA LEU A 122 10.04 -1.90 -12.30
C LEU A 122 9.16 -1.47 -13.49
N ALA A 123 8.15 -0.64 -13.28
CA ALA A 123 7.36 -0.03 -14.35
C ALA A 123 8.15 1.01 -15.16
N GLY A 124 9.28 1.53 -14.63
CA GLY A 124 10.07 2.57 -15.27
C GLY A 124 9.47 3.98 -15.12
N ASN A 125 8.55 4.18 -14.17
CA ASN A 125 7.90 5.47 -13.94
C ASN A 125 8.77 6.36 -13.04
N SER A 126 9.78 7.00 -13.62
CA SER A 126 10.72 7.85 -12.88
C SER A 126 10.06 9.00 -12.08
N THR A 127 8.96 9.57 -12.58
CA THR A 127 8.22 10.63 -11.88
C THR A 127 7.57 10.08 -10.60
N GLN A 128 6.96 8.90 -10.68
CA GLN A 128 6.39 8.23 -9.49
C GLN A 128 7.48 7.80 -8.52
N VAL A 129 8.61 7.26 -9.00
CA VAL A 129 9.76 6.91 -8.15
C VAL A 129 10.23 8.11 -7.34
N ALA A 130 10.39 9.29 -7.96
CA ALA A 130 10.80 10.50 -7.26
C ALA A 130 9.77 10.95 -6.21
N LYS A 131 8.46 10.88 -6.53
CA LYS A 131 7.39 11.21 -5.58
C LYS A 131 7.39 10.27 -4.37
N ILE A 132 7.46 8.96 -4.61
CA ILE A 132 7.49 7.94 -3.56
C ILE A 132 8.72 8.12 -2.68
N MET A 133 9.90 8.33 -3.27
CA MET A 133 11.13 8.59 -2.52
C MET A 133 11.03 9.82 -1.61
N PHE A 134 10.41 10.90 -2.09
CA PHE A 134 10.20 12.11 -1.29
C PHE A 134 9.24 11.85 -0.12
N GLN A 135 8.19 11.07 -0.36
CA GLN A 135 7.25 10.68 0.69
C GLN A 135 7.89 9.78 1.74
N LEU A 136 8.62 8.73 1.32
CA LEU A 136 9.34 7.83 2.23
C LEU A 136 10.34 8.60 3.11
N LYS A 137 11.01 9.59 2.54
CA LYS A 137 11.88 10.50 3.31
C LYS A 137 11.10 11.35 4.31
N SER A 138 9.92 11.87 3.92
CA SER A 138 9.09 12.71 4.80
C SER A 138 8.49 11.94 5.97
N THR A 139 8.21 10.65 5.76
CA THR A 139 7.68 9.73 6.78
C THR A 139 8.79 9.13 7.65
N ASP A 140 10.06 9.48 7.39
CA ASP A 140 11.26 8.95 8.07
C ASP A 140 11.36 7.41 8.00
N GLU A 141 10.99 6.85 6.84
CA GLU A 141 11.09 5.41 6.60
C GLU A 141 12.57 4.98 6.70
N PRO A 142 12.88 3.85 7.35
CA PRO A 142 14.27 3.40 7.52
C PRO A 142 14.98 3.26 6.18
N THR A 143 16.05 4.03 5.97
CA THR A 143 16.86 4.02 4.74
C THR A 143 17.44 2.65 4.43
N THR A 144 17.69 1.83 5.44
CA THR A 144 18.13 0.43 5.31
C THR A 144 17.09 -0.45 4.63
N LEU A 145 15.79 -0.23 4.90
CA LEU A 145 14.69 -0.95 4.26
C LEU A 145 14.55 -0.54 2.79
N VAL A 146 14.64 0.77 2.52
CA VAL A 146 14.65 1.31 1.16
C VAL A 146 15.82 0.74 0.34
N LEU A 147 17.03 0.75 0.91
CA LEU A 147 18.21 0.16 0.28
C LEU A 147 18.00 -1.34 0.01
N TRP A 148 17.44 -2.08 0.96
CA TRP A 148 17.18 -3.51 0.80
C TRP A 148 16.28 -3.77 -0.40
N ALA A 149 15.19 -3.02 -0.56
CA ALA A 149 14.26 -3.21 -1.66
C ALA A 149 14.87 -2.89 -3.03
N ILE A 150 15.56 -1.75 -3.14
CA ILE A 150 16.28 -1.39 -4.37
C ILE A 150 17.31 -2.47 -4.71
N SER A 151 18.10 -2.90 -3.71
CA SER A 151 19.14 -3.91 -3.90
C SER A 151 18.58 -5.27 -4.31
N LYS A 152 17.41 -5.64 -3.76
CA LYS A 152 16.71 -6.87 -4.10
C LYS A 152 16.32 -6.84 -5.58
N ASP A 153 15.66 -5.78 -6.04
CA ASP A 153 15.20 -5.68 -7.42
C ASP A 153 16.35 -5.57 -8.42
N MET A 154 17.40 -4.81 -8.10
CA MET A 154 18.63 -4.74 -8.91
C MET A 154 19.26 -6.12 -9.09
N ARG A 155 19.42 -6.89 -8.01
CA ARG A 155 20.00 -8.25 -8.07
C ARG A 155 19.13 -9.21 -8.87
N GLN A 156 17.81 -9.10 -8.76
CA GLN A 156 16.88 -9.92 -9.52
C GLN A 156 16.99 -9.63 -11.03
N ILE A 157 17.06 -8.35 -11.41
CA ILE A 157 17.27 -7.96 -12.81
C ILE A 157 18.62 -8.47 -13.34
N ILE A 158 19.72 -8.36 -12.58
CA ILE A 158 21.03 -8.89 -12.99
C ILE A 158 20.93 -10.39 -13.28
N GLN A 159 20.34 -11.17 -12.37
CA GLN A 159 20.20 -12.63 -12.54
C GLN A 159 19.31 -12.99 -13.74
N LEU A 160 18.23 -12.24 -13.97
CA LEU A 160 17.37 -12.43 -15.14
C LEU A 160 18.10 -12.11 -16.45
N LEU A 161 18.92 -11.05 -16.49
CA LEU A 161 19.75 -10.71 -17.65
C LEU A 161 20.82 -11.78 -17.92
N ASP A 162 21.27 -12.49 -16.89
CA ASP A 162 22.15 -13.66 -17.01
C ASP A 162 21.43 -14.94 -17.44
N GLY A 163 20.11 -14.88 -17.69
CA GLY A 163 19.33 -15.97 -18.23
C GLY A 163 18.80 -16.95 -17.17
N GLN A 164 18.80 -16.57 -15.89
CA GLN A 164 18.17 -17.37 -14.84
C GLN A 164 16.64 -17.38 -14.97
N ASP A 165 16.02 -18.49 -14.59
CA ASP A 165 14.56 -18.63 -14.64
C ASP A 165 13.87 -17.76 -13.57
N PRO A 166 12.85 -16.96 -13.92
CA PRO A 166 12.13 -16.10 -12.96
C PRO A 166 11.53 -16.85 -11.76
N GLN A 167 11.13 -18.10 -11.96
CA GLN A 167 10.55 -18.93 -10.90
C GLN A 167 11.61 -19.40 -9.89
N ALA A 168 12.82 -19.73 -10.35
CA ALA A 168 13.92 -20.12 -9.49
C ALA A 168 14.36 -18.97 -8.56
N LEU A 169 14.17 -17.73 -9.02
CA LEU A 169 14.49 -16.53 -8.26
C LEU A 169 13.41 -16.13 -7.23
N GLY A 170 12.30 -16.87 -7.15
CA GLY A 170 11.19 -16.59 -6.23
C GLY A 170 10.33 -15.38 -6.65
N ILE A 171 10.35 -15.01 -7.95
CA ILE A 171 9.53 -13.91 -8.46
C ILE A 171 8.08 -14.38 -8.63
N TRP A 172 7.17 -13.74 -7.91
CA TRP A 172 5.72 -13.93 -8.05
C TRP A 172 5.27 -13.76 -9.49
N ARG A 173 4.39 -14.66 -9.96
CA ARG A 173 3.89 -14.66 -11.36
C ARG A 173 3.31 -13.32 -11.81
N SER A 174 2.60 -12.62 -10.92
CA SER A 174 2.03 -11.29 -11.19
C SER A 174 3.10 -10.24 -11.51
N LYS A 175 4.29 -10.33 -10.92
CA LYS A 175 5.39 -9.38 -11.12
C LYS A 175 6.34 -9.76 -12.26
N GLN A 176 6.24 -10.97 -12.82
CA GLN A 176 7.15 -11.43 -13.88
C GLN A 176 7.10 -10.52 -15.12
N GLY A 177 5.92 -10.01 -15.50
CA GLY A 177 5.77 -9.06 -16.60
C GLY A 177 6.54 -7.75 -16.38
N LEU A 178 6.49 -7.21 -15.16
CA LEU A 178 7.19 -5.98 -14.78
C LEU A 178 8.72 -6.19 -14.81
N TYR A 179 9.21 -7.30 -14.28
CA TYR A 179 10.64 -7.63 -14.33
C TYR A 179 11.14 -7.83 -15.77
N GLN A 180 10.37 -8.51 -16.63
CA GLN A 180 10.72 -8.65 -18.04
C GLN A 180 10.78 -7.30 -18.75
N GLN A 181 9.82 -6.41 -18.48
CA GLN A 181 9.83 -5.05 -19.02
C GLN A 181 11.05 -4.26 -18.52
N ALA A 182 11.40 -4.40 -17.24
CA ALA A 182 12.60 -3.78 -16.67
C ALA A 182 13.89 -4.30 -17.33
N CYS A 183 14.02 -5.60 -17.52
CA CYS A 183 15.18 -6.21 -18.19
C CYS A 183 15.36 -5.68 -19.62
N ARG A 184 14.27 -5.41 -20.35
CA ARG A 184 14.35 -4.82 -21.71
C ARG A 184 14.90 -3.39 -21.74
N ARG A 185 14.80 -2.65 -20.63
CA ARG A 185 15.30 -1.26 -20.53
C ARG A 185 16.76 -1.18 -20.10
N GLN A 186 17.31 -2.28 -19.58
CA GLN A 186 18.64 -2.34 -18.98
C GLN A 186 19.58 -3.17 -19.85
N SER A 187 20.86 -2.81 -19.87
CA SER A 187 21.90 -3.61 -20.53
C SER A 187 22.86 -4.22 -19.51
N LYS A 188 23.57 -5.30 -19.88
CA LYS A 188 24.55 -5.94 -18.99
C LYS A 188 25.71 -5.01 -18.62
N GLU A 189 26.11 -4.15 -19.55
CA GLU A 189 27.11 -3.13 -19.31
C GLU A 189 26.61 -2.14 -18.24
N GLN A 190 25.33 -1.74 -18.32
CA GLN A 190 24.76 -0.80 -17.39
C GLN A 190 24.58 -1.36 -15.97
N THR A 191 24.25 -2.65 -15.84
CA THR A 191 24.04 -3.27 -14.54
C THR A 191 25.34 -3.62 -13.81
N SER A 192 26.49 -3.61 -14.51
CA SER A 192 27.81 -3.86 -13.91
C SER A 192 28.20 -2.83 -12.83
N GLU A 193 27.66 -1.61 -12.92
CA GLU A 193 27.95 -0.50 -11.98
C GLU A 193 27.06 -0.54 -10.73
N TRP A 194 25.94 -1.26 -10.76
CA TRP A 194 24.96 -1.29 -9.67
C TRP A 194 25.52 -1.80 -8.34
N PRO A 195 26.31 -2.88 -8.26
CA PRO A 195 26.87 -3.34 -6.99
C PRO A 195 27.73 -2.26 -6.31
N ALA A 196 28.50 -1.50 -7.09
CA ALA A 196 29.33 -0.40 -6.56
C ALA A 196 28.47 0.76 -6.05
N LEU A 197 27.39 1.11 -6.77
CA LEU A 197 26.44 2.13 -6.32
C LEU A 197 25.72 1.72 -5.03
N LEU A 198 25.24 0.48 -4.94
CA LEU A 198 24.59 -0.05 -3.74
C LEU A 198 25.55 -0.07 -2.54
N TYR A 199 26.82 -0.42 -2.76
CA TYR A 199 27.85 -0.35 -1.73
C TYR A 199 28.06 1.07 -1.22
N ARG A 200 28.12 2.07 -2.12
CA ARG A 200 28.19 3.49 -1.73
C ARG A 200 26.96 3.94 -0.94
N CYS A 201 25.76 3.46 -1.29
CA CYS A 201 24.55 3.73 -0.53
C CYS A 201 24.67 3.21 0.91
N ASP A 202 25.13 1.97 1.10
CA ASP A 202 25.34 1.37 2.42
C ASP A 202 26.38 2.16 3.24
N GLN A 203 27.49 2.56 2.61
CA GLN A 203 28.50 3.41 3.27
C GLN A 203 27.92 4.76 3.72
N ALA A 204 27.07 5.39 2.91
CA ALA A 204 26.41 6.64 3.27
C ALA A 204 25.42 6.48 4.43
N ILE A 205 24.63 5.41 4.42
CA ILE A 205 23.69 5.10 5.51
C ILE A 205 24.44 4.86 6.82
N LYS A 206 25.59 4.18 6.77
CA LYS A 206 26.45 3.94 7.93
C LYS A 206 27.28 5.16 8.35
N GLY A 207 27.19 6.28 7.62
CA GLY A 207 27.97 7.49 7.90
C GLY A 207 29.46 7.38 7.60
N LEU A 208 29.89 6.36 6.83
CA LEU A 208 31.29 6.16 6.44
C LEU A 208 31.76 7.16 5.38
N ILE A 209 30.82 7.73 4.63
CA ILE A 209 31.08 8.77 3.62
C ILE A 209 30.20 10.00 3.86
N ARG A 210 30.70 11.18 3.50
CA ARG A 210 29.96 12.45 3.58
C ARG A 210 29.09 12.67 2.33
N GLN A 211 28.24 11.69 2.01
CA GLN A 211 27.25 11.83 0.94
C GLN A 211 25.85 11.60 1.54
N PRO A 212 24.84 12.37 1.14
CA PRO A 212 23.48 12.20 1.64
C PRO A 212 22.89 10.87 1.15
N ALA A 213 22.59 9.97 2.08
CA ALA A 213 22.10 8.62 1.77
C ALA A 213 20.85 8.62 0.87
N TRP A 214 19.90 9.52 1.14
CA TRP A 214 18.66 9.64 0.37
C TRP A 214 18.88 10.00 -1.10
N GLU A 215 19.89 10.80 -1.42
CA GLU A 215 20.19 11.16 -2.81
C GLU A 215 20.81 9.99 -3.57
N LEU A 216 21.68 9.21 -2.91
CA LEU A 216 22.26 7.99 -3.48
C LEU A 216 21.20 6.91 -3.70
N LEU A 217 20.25 6.76 -2.76
CA LEU A 217 19.12 5.85 -2.92
C LEU A 217 18.22 6.29 -4.08
N LEU A 218 17.95 7.60 -4.21
CA LEU A 218 17.20 8.14 -5.34
C LEU A 218 17.92 7.88 -6.67
N GLN A 219 19.24 8.09 -6.71
CA GLN A 219 20.05 7.77 -7.88
C GLN A 219 19.91 6.29 -8.26
N ALA A 220 20.07 5.38 -7.31
CA ALA A 220 19.94 3.95 -7.54
C ALA A 220 18.53 3.56 -8.04
N ALA A 221 17.48 4.11 -7.41
CA ALA A 221 16.10 3.86 -7.81
C ALA A 221 15.80 4.34 -9.25
N LEU A 222 16.31 5.51 -9.62
CA LEU A 222 16.16 6.07 -10.97
C LEU A 222 16.97 5.29 -12.01
N GLU A 223 18.17 4.82 -11.65
CA GLU A 223 18.97 3.94 -12.50
C GLU A 223 18.21 2.66 -12.83
N LEU A 224 17.57 2.02 -11.84
CA LEU A 224 16.73 0.84 -12.06
C LEU A 224 15.53 1.15 -12.95
N ALA A 225 14.91 2.33 -12.78
CA ALA A 225 13.80 2.77 -13.64
C ALA A 225 14.24 3.03 -15.11
N GLY A 226 15.54 3.04 -15.40
CA GLY A 226 16.10 3.28 -16.73
C GLY A 226 16.46 4.74 -17.00
N LYS A 227 16.56 5.57 -15.95
CA LYS A 227 16.99 6.97 -16.03
C LYS A 227 18.34 7.14 -15.33
N ARG A 228 19.41 7.18 -16.13
CA ARG A 228 20.75 7.54 -15.63
C ARG A 228 20.83 9.06 -15.44
N LEU A 229 21.06 9.47 -14.20
CA LEU A 229 21.27 10.89 -13.86
C LEU A 229 22.69 11.36 -14.19
N PHE A 230 23.68 10.48 -14.01
CA PHE A 230 25.08 10.79 -14.24
C PHE A 230 25.65 9.76 -15.20
N THR A 231 26.17 10.23 -16.33
CA THR A 231 27.02 9.43 -17.21
C THR A 231 28.46 9.62 -16.75
N ILE A 232 29.12 8.52 -16.36
CA ILE A 232 30.57 8.53 -16.15
C ILE A 232 31.19 8.76 -17.54
N ARG A 233 31.94 9.85 -17.65
CA ARG A 233 32.69 10.24 -18.85
C ARG A 233 34.14 9.83 -18.70
#